data_AF-A0A948D8L9-F1
#
_entry.id   AF-A0A948D8L9-F1
#
_cell.length_a   1.000
_cell.length_b   1.000
_cell.length_c   1.000
_cell.angle_alpha   90.00
_cell.angle_beta   90.00
_cell.angle_gamma   90.00
#
_symmetry.space_group_name_H-M   'P 1'
#
loop_
_entity.id
_entity.type
_entity.pdbx_description
1 polymer ?
#
loop_
_entity_poly.entity_id
_entity_poly.type
_entity_poly.pdbx_seq_one_letter_code
_entity_poly.pdbx_strand_id
1 'polypeptide(L)'
;MATQNNIYKGNLNKVLKTVRGSIKKAIFYLGANIPYDYSLLLVTPLATNINKIKKNYPDLYYLIELDYQIRDVDDILDEKLYKKNPLPIVEIKKQINNFKNVNKDFNTIARLFELELKLHTNRENDLRNKIREIIEIRPCDYFLLIDKIIEWFGSSLSAKDLYNSKLFFKEFQRLRDLLDDIMTAEEDPIKNSYNNIVIAEKNGIDYKFIDNIINNKFNNLNNYICKIKEHPHKRLLKHTIEFWGKQYLILFKPLLVNYYINKEEYKKIYFMFKQV
;
A
#
# COMPACT_ATOMS: atom_id res chain seq x y z
N MET A 1 25.28 -5.59 -29.16
CA MET A 1 23.93 -5.00 -29.09
C MET A 1 23.21 -5.61 -27.91
N ALA A 2 22.87 -4.82 -26.89
CA ALA A 2 22.10 -5.30 -25.74
C ALA A 2 20.67 -5.62 -26.20
N THR A 3 20.24 -6.88 -26.07
CA THR A 3 18.88 -7.28 -26.38
C THR A 3 17.89 -6.61 -25.41
N GLN A 4 16.86 -5.97 -25.98
CA GLN A 4 15.81 -5.18 -25.29
C GLN A 4 14.92 -5.94 -24.29
N ASN A 5 15.28 -7.16 -23.87
CA ASN A 5 14.45 -8.01 -22.99
C ASN A 5 14.93 -8.09 -21.52
N ASN A 6 15.74 -7.14 -21.05
CA ASN A 6 16.27 -7.13 -19.68
C ASN A 6 15.61 -6.12 -18.71
N ILE A 7 14.57 -5.39 -19.13
CA ILE A 7 14.00 -4.28 -18.35
C ILE A 7 13.42 -4.77 -17.00
N TYR A 8 12.78 -5.94 -16.96
CA TYR A 8 12.06 -6.41 -15.75
C TYR A 8 12.82 -7.40 -14.85
N LYS A 9 14.15 -7.55 -14.99
CA LYS A 9 14.91 -8.58 -14.25
C LYS A 9 14.74 -8.43 -12.72
N GLY A 10 14.12 -9.43 -12.09
CA GLY A 10 13.93 -9.54 -10.64
C GLY A 10 12.52 -9.18 -10.13
N ASN A 11 11.85 -8.19 -10.73
CA ASN A 11 10.61 -7.63 -10.18
C ASN A 11 9.33 -7.95 -10.96
N LEU A 12 9.43 -8.55 -12.15
CA LEU A 12 8.24 -8.78 -12.98
C LEU A 12 7.12 -9.51 -12.23
N ASN A 13 7.45 -10.55 -11.46
CA ASN A 13 6.46 -11.31 -10.69
C ASN A 13 5.74 -10.44 -9.64
N LYS A 14 6.47 -9.53 -8.98
CA LYS A 14 5.88 -8.59 -8.01
C LYS A 14 4.94 -7.61 -8.73
N VAL A 15 5.39 -7.07 -9.86
CA VAL A 15 4.59 -6.14 -10.68
C VAL A 15 3.28 -6.78 -11.12
N LEU A 16 3.37 -7.96 -11.74
CA LEU A 16 2.21 -8.71 -12.20
C LEU A 16 1.25 -9.04 -11.04
N LYS A 17 1.78 -9.42 -9.87
CA LYS A 17 0.97 -9.70 -8.68
C LYS A 17 0.22 -8.46 -8.19
N THR A 18 0.88 -7.30 -8.17
CA THR A 18 0.27 -6.02 -7.76
C THR A 18 -0.82 -5.59 -8.73
N VAL A 19 -0.52 -5.53 -10.03
CA VAL A 19 -1.52 -5.17 -11.05
C VAL A 19 -2.71 -6.12 -11.00
N ARG A 20 -2.47 -7.43 -10.89
CA ARG A 20 -3.52 -8.44 -10.71
C ARG A 20 -4.37 -8.17 -9.46
N GLY A 21 -3.72 -7.84 -8.35
CA GLY A 21 -4.39 -7.47 -7.11
C GLY A 21 -5.27 -6.23 -7.28
N SER A 22 -4.77 -5.20 -7.96
CA SER A 22 -5.50 -3.96 -8.25
C SER A 22 -6.74 -4.21 -9.11
N ILE A 23 -6.64 -5.03 -10.17
CA ILE A 23 -7.80 -5.43 -10.99
C ILE A 23 -8.87 -6.09 -10.13
N LYS A 24 -8.50 -7.12 -9.35
CA LYS A 24 -9.44 -7.85 -8.49
C LYS A 24 -10.10 -6.94 -7.46
N LYS A 25 -9.32 -6.06 -6.82
CA LYS A 25 -9.82 -5.09 -5.85
C LYS A 25 -10.75 -4.07 -6.51
N ALA A 26 -10.42 -3.55 -7.68
CA ALA A 26 -11.26 -2.59 -8.41
C ALA A 26 -12.62 -3.19 -8.79
N ILE A 27 -12.64 -4.43 -9.29
CA ILE A 27 -13.90 -5.14 -9.59
C ILE A 27 -14.72 -5.31 -8.31
N PHE A 28 -14.10 -5.87 -7.26
CA PHE A 28 -14.84 -6.28 -6.06
C PHE A 28 -15.32 -5.11 -5.18
N TYR A 29 -14.47 -4.10 -4.96
CA TYR A 29 -14.78 -2.97 -4.08
C TYR A 29 -15.45 -1.81 -4.80
N LEU A 30 -15.20 -1.65 -6.09
CA LEU A 30 -15.59 -0.45 -6.85
C LEU A 30 -16.45 -0.76 -8.07
N GLY A 31 -16.82 -2.03 -8.31
CA GLY A 31 -17.66 -2.42 -9.44
C GLY A 31 -17.05 -2.09 -10.81
N ALA A 32 -15.72 -2.08 -10.92
CA ALA A 32 -15.03 -1.74 -12.16
C ALA A 32 -15.41 -2.69 -13.30
N ASN A 33 -15.62 -2.16 -14.51
CA ASN A 33 -15.99 -2.97 -15.68
C ASN A 33 -14.79 -3.55 -16.45
N ILE A 34 -13.60 -3.54 -15.85
CA ILE A 34 -12.41 -4.18 -16.43
C ILE A 34 -12.65 -5.69 -16.57
N PRO A 35 -12.31 -6.34 -17.70
CA PRO A 35 -12.48 -7.77 -17.87
C PRO A 35 -11.69 -8.57 -16.83
N TYR A 36 -12.35 -9.48 -16.10
CA TYR A 36 -11.68 -10.28 -15.08
C TYR A 36 -10.54 -11.14 -15.65
N ASP A 37 -10.66 -11.57 -16.92
CA ASP A 37 -9.66 -12.35 -17.64
C ASP A 37 -8.30 -11.64 -17.75
N TYR A 38 -8.27 -10.30 -17.66
CA TYR A 38 -7.00 -9.57 -17.60
C TYR A 38 -6.19 -9.98 -16.37
N SER A 39 -6.85 -10.32 -15.26
CA SER A 39 -6.16 -10.82 -14.06
C SER A 39 -5.56 -12.22 -14.25
N LEU A 40 -6.10 -13.02 -15.17
CA LEU A 40 -5.61 -14.36 -15.50
C LEU A 40 -4.35 -14.30 -16.38
N LEU A 41 -4.25 -13.30 -17.27
CA LEU A 41 -3.07 -13.06 -18.11
C LEU A 41 -1.80 -12.73 -17.31
N LEU A 42 -1.95 -12.30 -16.05
CA LEU A 42 -0.87 -11.89 -15.15
C LEU A 42 -0.38 -13.03 -14.24
N VAL A 43 -0.77 -14.28 -14.49
CA VAL A 43 -0.34 -15.45 -13.72
C VAL A 43 0.92 -16.09 -14.34
N THR A 44 1.99 -16.19 -13.55
CA THR A 44 3.25 -16.84 -13.91
C THR A 44 3.27 -18.33 -13.52
N PRO A 45 4.00 -19.23 -14.23
CA PRO A 45 4.90 -18.94 -15.35
C PRO A 45 4.28 -19.13 -16.76
N LEU A 46 3.01 -19.53 -16.85
CA LEU A 46 2.45 -20.10 -18.10
C LEU A 46 1.80 -19.10 -19.08
N ALA A 47 1.48 -17.86 -18.68
CA ALA A 47 0.65 -16.98 -19.51
C ALA A 47 1.29 -15.64 -19.96
N THR A 48 2.42 -15.23 -19.39
CA THR A 48 2.88 -13.84 -19.53
C THR A 48 4.03 -13.67 -20.51
N ASN A 49 3.71 -13.52 -21.79
CA ASN A 49 4.62 -12.88 -22.73
C ASN A 49 4.32 -11.38 -22.74
N ILE A 50 5.16 -10.58 -22.07
CA ILE A 50 4.97 -9.11 -21.96
C ILE A 50 4.86 -8.45 -23.32
N ASN A 51 5.59 -8.92 -24.34
CA ASN A 51 5.46 -8.39 -25.71
C ASN A 51 4.09 -8.71 -26.33
N LYS A 52 3.52 -9.87 -26.02
CA LYS A 52 2.14 -10.21 -26.42
C LYS A 52 1.11 -9.36 -25.69
N ILE A 53 1.30 -9.11 -24.39
CA ILE A 53 0.43 -8.22 -23.60
C ILE A 53 0.51 -6.79 -24.16
N LYS A 54 1.71 -6.27 -24.41
CA LYS A 54 1.93 -4.97 -25.05
C LYS A 54 1.20 -4.82 -26.37
N LYS A 55 1.24 -5.86 -27.22
CA LYS A 55 0.61 -5.83 -28.54
C LYS A 55 -0.92 -5.94 -28.47
N ASN A 56 -1.45 -6.82 -27.63
CA ASN A 56 -2.85 -7.22 -27.66
C ASN A 56 -3.71 -6.54 -26.57
N TYR A 57 -3.10 -6.05 -25.50
CA TYR A 57 -3.76 -5.47 -24.33
C TYR A 57 -2.99 -4.22 -23.86
N PRO A 58 -2.96 -3.13 -24.68
CA PRO A 58 -2.15 -1.95 -24.40
C PRO A 58 -2.48 -1.27 -23.06
N ASP A 59 -3.75 -1.23 -22.66
CA ASP A 59 -4.16 -0.64 -21.37
C ASP A 59 -3.63 -1.46 -20.19
N LEU A 60 -3.67 -2.80 -20.29
CA LEU A 60 -3.10 -3.69 -19.30
C LEU A 60 -1.57 -3.54 -19.22
N TYR A 61 -0.91 -3.43 -20.38
CA TYR A 61 0.51 -3.17 -20.45
C TYR A 61 0.88 -1.84 -19.80
N TYR A 62 0.09 -0.79 -20.00
CA TYR A 62 0.34 0.49 -19.35
C TYR A 62 0.27 0.40 -17.82
N LEU A 63 -0.71 -0.34 -17.26
CA LEU A 63 -0.78 -0.55 -15.81
C LEU A 63 0.47 -1.28 -15.28
N ILE A 64 1.01 -2.23 -16.04
CA ILE A 64 2.28 -2.90 -15.74
C ILE A 64 3.45 -1.90 -15.77
N GLU A 65 3.52 -1.04 -16.79
CA GLU A 65 4.56 -0.01 -16.90
C GLU A 65 4.51 1.00 -15.75
N LEU A 66 3.31 1.44 -15.34
CA LEU A 66 3.16 2.34 -14.20
C LEU A 66 3.70 1.72 -12.91
N ASP A 67 3.29 0.50 -12.56
CA ASP A 67 3.76 -0.16 -11.34
C ASP A 67 5.27 -0.46 -11.41
N TYR A 68 5.77 -0.82 -12.59
CA TYR A 68 7.21 -1.01 -12.81
C TYR A 68 8.01 0.27 -12.56
N GLN A 69 7.57 1.42 -13.09
CA GLN A 69 8.25 2.70 -12.89
C GLN A 69 8.28 3.12 -11.42
N ILE A 70 7.20 2.87 -10.68
CA ILE A 70 7.15 3.13 -9.24
C ILE A 70 8.19 2.26 -8.51
N ARG A 71 8.19 0.95 -8.79
CA ARG A 71 9.10 -0.01 -8.13
C ARG A 71 10.56 0.20 -8.47
N ASP A 72 10.88 0.62 -9.69
CA ASP A 72 12.27 0.90 -10.06
C ASP A 72 12.83 2.06 -9.21
N VAL A 73 12.02 3.09 -8.98
CA VAL A 73 12.40 4.20 -8.09
C VAL A 73 12.45 3.74 -6.64
N ASP A 74 11.46 3.00 -6.16
CA ASP A 74 11.40 2.41 -4.82
C ASP A 74 12.67 1.58 -4.51
N ASP A 75 13.05 0.68 -5.42
CA ASP A 75 14.27 -0.12 -5.31
C ASP A 75 15.55 0.74 -5.32
N ILE A 76 15.62 1.79 -6.15
CA ILE A 76 16.77 2.71 -6.14
C ILE A 76 16.87 3.38 -4.77
N LEU A 77 15.75 3.84 -4.22
CA LEU A 77 15.71 4.49 -2.93
C LEU A 77 16.12 3.50 -1.82
N ASP A 78 15.37 2.41 -1.66
CA ASP A 78 15.48 1.47 -0.54
C ASP A 78 16.72 0.59 -0.60
N GLU A 79 17.02 0.02 -1.77
CA GLU A 79 18.08 -0.96 -1.89
C GLU A 79 19.45 -0.35 -2.16
N LYS A 80 19.51 0.90 -2.65
CA LYS A 80 20.78 1.54 -3.03
C LYS A 80 21.11 2.82 -2.27
N LEU A 81 20.14 3.70 -2.02
CA LEU A 81 20.43 5.02 -1.45
C LEU A 81 20.25 5.07 0.07
N TYR A 82 19.16 4.52 0.59
CA TYR A 82 18.87 4.54 2.03
C TYR A 82 19.83 3.69 2.88
N LYS A 83 20.52 2.73 2.27
CA LYS A 83 21.54 1.91 2.94
C LYS A 83 22.92 2.57 3.07
N LYS A 84 23.15 3.70 2.41
CA LYS A 84 24.46 4.40 2.44
C LYS A 84 24.62 5.22 3.73
N ASN A 85 25.83 5.25 4.26
CA ASN A 85 26.20 6.08 5.42
C ASN A 85 27.45 6.92 5.09
N PRO A 86 27.38 8.26 5.09
CA PRO A 86 26.22 9.10 5.38
C PRO A 86 25.12 8.98 4.30
N LEU A 87 23.87 9.26 4.68
CA LEU A 87 22.71 9.20 3.79
C LEU A 87 22.80 10.28 2.69
N PRO A 88 22.77 9.94 1.39
CA PRO A 88 23.00 10.88 0.29
C PRO A 88 21.75 11.71 -0.04
N ILE A 89 21.38 12.65 0.83
CA ILE A 89 20.13 13.44 0.76
C ILE A 89 19.90 14.11 -0.59
N VAL A 90 20.95 14.70 -1.17
CA VAL A 90 20.87 15.42 -2.44
C VAL A 90 20.51 14.46 -3.59
N GLU A 91 21.11 13.27 -3.60
CA GLU A 91 20.85 12.25 -4.62
C GLU A 91 19.42 11.73 -4.51
N ILE A 92 18.94 11.45 -3.29
CA ILE A 92 17.57 10.99 -3.03
C ILE A 92 16.56 12.03 -3.52
N LYS A 93 16.72 13.31 -3.15
CA LYS A 93 15.85 14.40 -3.61
C LYS A 93 15.82 14.52 -5.14
N LYS A 94 16.97 14.30 -5.79
CA LYS A 94 17.05 14.31 -7.25
C LYS A 94 16.27 13.15 -7.86
N GLN A 95 16.36 11.93 -7.30
CA GLN A 95 15.58 10.79 -7.77
C GLN A 95 14.07 11.03 -7.65
N ILE A 96 13.62 11.53 -6.50
CA ILE A 96 12.21 11.88 -6.26
C ILE A 96 11.72 12.94 -7.26
N ASN A 97 12.50 14.00 -7.50
CA ASN A 97 12.14 15.04 -8.46
C ASN A 97 12.09 14.53 -9.90
N ASN A 98 13.05 13.67 -10.29
CA ASN A 98 13.03 13.04 -11.61
C ASN A 98 11.77 12.20 -11.78
N PHE A 99 11.45 11.36 -10.79
CA PHE A 99 10.25 10.52 -10.78
C PHE A 99 8.97 11.34 -10.91
N LYS A 100 8.84 12.43 -10.15
CA LYS A 100 7.72 13.37 -10.22
C LYS A 100 7.50 13.94 -11.64
N ASN A 101 8.59 14.16 -12.37
CA ASN A 101 8.54 14.71 -13.73
C ASN A 101 8.23 13.65 -14.80
N VAL A 102 8.31 12.34 -14.48
CA VAL A 102 7.95 11.27 -15.42
C VAL A 102 6.45 11.29 -15.72
N ASN A 103 5.62 11.41 -14.68
CA ASN A 103 4.17 11.42 -14.81
C ASN A 103 3.52 12.23 -13.67
N LYS A 104 2.55 13.09 -14.01
CA LYS A 104 1.78 13.88 -13.03
C LYS A 104 1.08 13.02 -11.97
N ASP A 105 0.74 11.79 -12.32
CA ASP A 105 0.04 10.86 -11.42
C ASP A 105 0.96 10.34 -10.30
N PHE A 106 2.28 10.53 -10.43
CA PHE A 106 3.27 10.14 -9.42
C PHE A 106 3.46 11.16 -8.30
N ASN A 107 2.82 12.34 -8.38
CA ASN A 107 2.95 13.40 -7.37
C ASN A 107 2.69 12.92 -5.93
N THR A 108 1.67 12.09 -5.72
CA THR A 108 1.33 11.57 -4.38
C THR A 108 2.37 10.58 -3.87
N ILE A 109 2.93 9.75 -4.76
CA ILE A 109 3.96 8.76 -4.43
C ILE A 109 5.29 9.48 -4.14
N ALA A 110 5.65 10.48 -4.96
CA ALA A 110 6.79 11.34 -4.70
C ALA A 110 6.67 12.05 -3.34
N ARG A 111 5.48 12.56 -2.99
CA ARG A 111 5.21 13.13 -1.66
C ARG A 111 5.43 12.11 -0.54
N LEU A 112 5.06 10.84 -0.73
CA LEU A 112 5.34 9.78 0.24
C LEU A 112 6.85 9.64 0.47
N PHE A 113 7.63 9.50 -0.59
CA PHE A 113 9.10 9.43 -0.51
C PHE A 113 9.72 10.65 0.17
N GLU A 114 9.19 11.86 -0.07
CA GLU A 114 9.64 13.08 0.61
C GLU A 114 9.36 13.05 2.11
N LEU A 115 8.18 12.56 2.52
CA LEU A 115 7.81 12.45 3.93
C LEU A 115 8.68 11.42 4.66
N GLU A 116 8.95 10.29 4.01
CA GLU A 116 9.85 9.25 4.50
C GLU A 116 11.28 9.79 4.68
N LEU A 117 11.83 10.47 3.67
CA LEU A 117 13.15 11.12 3.77
C LEU A 117 13.21 12.13 4.94
N LYS A 118 12.13 12.90 5.16
CA LYS A 118 12.03 13.84 6.28
C LYS A 118 12.06 13.15 7.64
N LEU A 119 11.52 11.93 7.75
CA LEU A 119 11.63 11.13 8.99
C LEU A 119 13.07 10.74 9.29
N HIS A 120 13.88 10.47 8.26
CA HIS A 120 15.29 10.11 8.43
C HIS A 120 16.21 11.29 8.76
N THR A 121 15.83 12.51 8.38
CA THR A 121 16.73 13.67 8.39
C THR A 121 16.46 14.66 9.52
N ASN A 122 15.22 14.80 9.99
CA ASN A 122 14.84 15.88 10.91
C ASN A 122 14.36 15.35 12.28
N ARG A 123 15.04 15.76 13.36
CA ARG A 123 14.54 15.67 14.75
C ARG A 123 13.51 16.79 15.03
N GLU A 124 12.41 16.81 14.29
CA GLU A 124 11.41 17.88 14.35
C GLU A 124 10.30 17.64 15.39
N ASN A 125 9.69 18.74 15.86
CA ASN A 125 8.68 18.78 16.94
C ASN A 125 7.29 18.20 16.57
N ASP A 126 7.01 17.88 15.30
CA ASP A 126 5.69 17.40 14.85
C ASP A 126 5.70 16.01 14.20
N LEU A 127 6.38 15.06 14.86
CA LEU A 127 6.47 13.69 14.37
C LEU A 127 5.11 12.98 14.29
N ARG A 128 4.19 13.27 15.22
CA ARG A 128 2.84 12.66 15.25
C ARG A 128 2.06 12.99 13.97
N ASN A 129 2.08 14.24 13.50
CA ASN A 129 1.36 14.58 12.27
C ASN A 129 2.04 13.99 11.03
N LYS A 130 3.38 13.92 10.99
CA LYS A 130 4.09 13.25 9.87
C LYS A 130 3.73 11.77 9.75
N ILE A 131 3.74 11.03 10.87
CA ILE A 131 3.34 9.62 10.89
C ILE A 131 1.88 9.48 10.42
N ARG A 132 0.96 10.36 10.88
CA ARG A 132 -0.41 10.38 10.38
C ARG A 132 -0.48 10.61 8.87
N GLU A 133 0.27 11.59 8.35
CA GLU A 133 0.29 11.87 6.91
C GLU A 133 0.76 10.67 6.09
N ILE A 134 1.81 9.97 6.54
CA ILE A 134 2.31 8.76 5.86
C ILE A 134 1.24 7.66 5.86
N ILE A 135 0.62 7.39 7.02
CA ILE A 135 -0.47 6.42 7.15
C ILE A 135 -1.67 6.79 6.23
N GLU A 136 -1.96 8.08 6.05
CA GLU A 136 -3.04 8.53 5.17
C GLU A 136 -2.64 8.57 3.68
N ILE A 137 -1.36 8.51 3.33
CA ILE A 137 -0.94 8.49 1.93
C ILE A 137 -0.79 7.06 1.41
N ARG A 138 -0.23 6.14 2.21
CA ARG A 138 -0.05 4.73 1.82
C ARG A 138 -1.38 3.97 1.73
N PRO A 139 -1.49 2.88 0.93
CA PRO A 139 -0.61 2.48 -0.17
C PRO A 139 -0.97 3.23 -1.48
N CYS A 140 -0.26 4.33 -1.77
CA CYS A 140 -0.61 5.23 -2.87
C CYS A 140 -0.41 4.64 -4.27
N ASP A 141 0.48 3.66 -4.42
CA ASP A 141 0.71 2.90 -5.66
C ASP A 141 -0.54 2.10 -6.06
N TYR A 142 -1.11 1.34 -5.13
CA TYR A 142 -2.36 0.60 -5.34
C TYR A 142 -3.51 1.54 -5.68
N PHE A 143 -3.59 2.69 -5.00
CA PHE A 143 -4.63 3.68 -5.28
C PHE A 143 -4.51 4.26 -6.68
N LEU A 144 -3.30 4.57 -7.13
CA LEU A 144 -3.06 5.04 -8.49
C LEU A 144 -3.55 4.03 -9.54
N LEU A 145 -3.12 2.76 -9.42
CA LEU A 145 -3.52 1.73 -10.38
C LEU A 145 -5.04 1.54 -10.42
N ILE A 146 -5.69 1.56 -9.26
CA ILE A 146 -7.14 1.40 -9.15
C ILE A 146 -7.88 2.62 -9.70
N ASP A 147 -7.40 3.82 -9.41
CA ASP A 147 -8.00 5.04 -9.96
C ASP A 147 -7.89 5.07 -11.49
N LYS A 148 -6.78 4.60 -12.09
CA LYS A 148 -6.64 4.41 -13.54
C LYS A 148 -7.58 3.36 -14.12
N ILE A 149 -7.73 2.22 -13.44
CA ILE A 149 -8.70 1.19 -13.86
C ILE A 149 -10.13 1.78 -13.89
N ILE A 150 -10.52 2.54 -12.87
CA ILE A 150 -11.85 3.17 -12.83
C ILE A 150 -11.99 4.27 -13.89
N GLU A 151 -10.94 5.06 -14.11
CA GLU A 151 -10.92 6.12 -15.14
C GLU A 151 -11.18 5.55 -16.54
N TRP A 152 -10.57 4.41 -16.86
CA TRP A 152 -10.59 3.84 -18.21
C TRP A 152 -11.73 2.88 -18.48
N PHE A 153 -12.05 2.02 -17.51
CA PHE A 153 -13.07 0.99 -17.68
C PHE A 153 -14.42 1.40 -17.08
N GLY A 154 -14.46 2.48 -16.31
CA GLY A 154 -15.66 2.91 -15.60
C GLY A 154 -16.07 1.94 -14.48
N SER A 155 -17.27 2.17 -13.94
CA SER A 155 -17.86 1.37 -12.88
C SER A 155 -19.35 1.15 -13.14
N SER A 156 -19.85 0.01 -12.69
CA SER A 156 -21.28 -0.33 -12.65
C SER A 156 -22.03 0.31 -11.47
N LEU A 157 -21.32 0.91 -10.51
CA LEU A 157 -21.92 1.58 -9.36
C LEU A 157 -22.46 2.97 -9.73
N SER A 158 -23.50 3.41 -9.03
CA SER A 158 -23.94 4.81 -9.09
C SER A 158 -22.79 5.76 -8.69
N ALA A 159 -22.75 6.99 -9.21
CA ALA A 159 -21.67 7.94 -8.88
C ALA A 159 -21.52 8.17 -7.37
N LYS A 160 -22.65 8.22 -6.64
CA LYS A 160 -22.66 8.37 -5.17
C LYS A 160 -22.11 7.13 -4.47
N ASP A 161 -22.49 5.94 -4.90
CA ASP A 161 -22.00 4.69 -4.31
C ASP A 161 -20.53 4.47 -4.64
N LEU A 162 -20.11 4.74 -5.88
CA LEU A 162 -18.70 4.71 -6.28
C LEU A 162 -17.85 5.64 -5.42
N TYR A 163 -18.31 6.87 -5.15
CA TYR A 163 -17.60 7.81 -4.30
C TYR A 163 -17.40 7.25 -2.87
N ASN A 164 -18.46 6.77 -2.23
CA ASN A 164 -18.37 6.24 -0.87
C ASN A 164 -17.62 4.90 -0.81
N SER A 165 -17.75 4.05 -1.84
CA SER A 165 -16.95 2.83 -2.00
C SER A 165 -15.47 3.12 -2.18
N LYS A 166 -15.10 4.18 -2.91
CA LYS A 166 -13.70 4.63 -3.02
C LYS A 166 -13.15 5.07 -1.67
N LEU A 167 -13.91 5.85 -0.89
CA LEU A 167 -13.51 6.25 0.46
C LEU A 167 -13.37 5.05 1.38
N PHE A 168 -14.34 4.14 1.37
CA PHE A 168 -14.29 2.88 2.12
C PHE A 168 -13.05 2.07 1.75
N PHE A 169 -12.81 1.86 0.46
CA PHE A 169 -11.70 1.05 -0.02
C PHE A 169 -10.35 1.64 0.38
N LYS A 170 -10.15 2.95 0.20
CA LYS A 170 -8.91 3.64 0.58
C LYS A 170 -8.67 3.55 2.09
N GLU A 171 -9.70 3.79 2.90
CA GLU A 171 -9.62 3.66 4.35
C GLU A 171 -9.29 2.23 4.79
N PHE A 172 -9.89 1.23 4.12
CA PHE A 172 -9.69 -0.17 4.44
C PHE A 172 -8.27 -0.62 4.08
N GLN A 173 -7.72 -0.22 2.93
CA GLN A 173 -6.34 -0.55 2.58
C GLN A 173 -5.34 0.11 3.53
N ARG A 174 -5.56 1.38 3.94
CA ARG A 174 -4.75 2.06 4.96
C ARG A 174 -4.76 1.34 6.30
N LEU A 175 -5.95 0.90 6.74
CA LEU A 175 -6.09 0.09 7.94
C LEU A 175 -5.25 -1.19 7.80
N ARG A 176 -5.40 -1.89 6.68
CA ARG A 176 -4.69 -3.14 6.43
C ARG A 176 -3.18 -2.99 6.41
N ASP A 177 -2.66 -1.93 5.77
CA ASP A 177 -1.24 -1.61 5.75
C ASP A 177 -0.71 -1.33 7.16
N LEU A 178 -1.48 -0.61 7.99
CA LEU A 178 -1.13 -0.35 9.38
C LEU A 178 -1.18 -1.61 10.27
N LEU A 179 -2.09 -2.54 10.00
CA LEU A 179 -2.11 -3.84 10.67
C LEU A 179 -0.91 -4.72 10.25
N ASP A 180 -0.52 -4.65 8.98
CA ASP A 180 0.69 -5.31 8.47
C ASP A 180 1.97 -4.69 9.09
N ASP A 181 2.01 -3.37 9.30
CA ASP A 181 3.09 -2.70 10.06
C ASP A 181 3.20 -3.28 11.50
N ILE A 182 2.09 -3.53 12.19
CA ILE A 182 2.11 -4.17 13.52
C ILE A 182 2.71 -5.57 13.45
N MET A 183 2.34 -6.37 12.44
CA MET A 183 2.83 -7.75 12.28
C MET A 183 4.30 -7.81 11.85
N THR A 184 4.83 -6.74 11.27
CA THR A 184 6.17 -6.72 10.68
C THR A 184 7.16 -5.87 11.46
N ALA A 185 6.82 -5.47 12.70
CA ALA A 185 7.64 -4.60 13.54
C ALA A 185 9.01 -5.18 13.95
N GLU A 186 9.20 -6.50 13.82
CA GLU A 186 10.48 -7.19 14.04
C GLU A 186 11.02 -7.84 12.73
N GLU A 187 10.38 -7.61 11.58
CA GLU A 187 10.90 -8.07 10.29
C GLU A 187 11.91 -7.05 9.73
N ASP A 188 12.95 -7.55 9.04
CA ASP A 188 14.01 -6.84 8.29
C ASP A 188 14.41 -5.41 8.76
N PRO A 189 15.69 -5.16 9.11
CA PRO A 189 16.21 -3.81 9.40
C PRO A 189 15.79 -2.70 8.42
N ILE A 190 15.55 -3.04 7.14
CA ILE A 190 15.08 -2.10 6.12
C ILE A 190 13.62 -1.69 6.38
N LYS A 191 12.73 -2.64 6.68
CA LYS A 191 11.34 -2.33 7.06
C LYS A 191 11.26 -1.50 8.32
N ASN A 192 12.19 -1.70 9.27
CA ASN A 192 12.29 -0.89 10.49
C ASN A 192 12.58 0.60 10.25
N SER A 193 12.98 0.96 9.02
CA SER A 193 13.22 2.35 8.59
C SER A 193 11.93 3.08 8.21
N TYR A 194 10.88 2.33 7.82
CA TYR A 194 9.62 2.86 7.28
C TYR A 194 8.35 2.36 7.97
N ASN A 195 8.51 1.42 8.90
CA ASN A 195 7.41 0.89 9.69
C ASN A 195 6.97 1.94 10.73
N ASN A 196 5.72 2.38 10.62
CA ASN A 196 5.20 3.48 11.43
C ASN A 196 5.17 3.15 12.94
N ILE A 197 5.07 1.87 13.30
CA ILE A 197 5.06 1.40 14.69
C ILE A 197 6.46 1.54 15.30
N VAL A 198 7.48 1.10 14.57
CA VAL A 198 8.89 1.17 15.00
C VAL A 198 9.34 2.62 15.09
N ILE A 199 9.00 3.44 14.10
CA ILE A 199 9.33 4.87 14.10
C ILE A 199 8.66 5.58 15.27
N ALA A 200 7.38 5.32 15.54
CA ALA A 200 6.66 5.91 16.67
C ALA A 200 7.33 5.54 18.01
N GLU A 201 7.62 4.26 18.22
CA GLU A 201 8.25 3.75 19.46
C GLU A 201 9.62 4.38 19.72
N LYS A 202 10.51 4.38 18.72
CA LYS A 202 11.86 4.98 18.82
C LYS A 202 11.85 6.47 19.19
N ASN A 203 10.75 7.16 18.94
CA ASN A 203 10.59 8.58 19.23
C ASN A 203 9.66 8.84 20.43
N GLY A 204 9.41 7.84 21.28
CA GLY A 204 8.64 8.00 22.52
C GLY A 204 7.15 8.25 22.31
N ILE A 205 6.60 7.93 21.14
CA ILE A 205 5.16 8.04 20.89
C ILE A 205 4.47 6.77 21.38
N ASP A 206 3.66 6.90 22.43
CA ASP A 206 2.90 5.78 23.02
C ASP A 206 1.97 5.05 22.03
N TYR A 207 1.80 3.74 22.20
CA TYR A 207 0.97 2.87 21.36
C TYR A 207 -0.47 3.35 21.22
N LYS A 208 -1.01 4.06 22.23
CA LYS A 208 -2.36 4.66 22.20
C LYS A 208 -2.55 5.60 21.00
N PHE A 209 -1.48 6.21 20.51
CA PHE A 209 -1.53 7.02 19.30
C PHE A 209 -1.94 6.20 18.07
N ILE A 210 -1.33 5.04 17.86
CA ILE A 210 -1.65 4.12 16.76
C ILE A 210 -3.04 3.48 16.99
N ASP A 211 -3.34 3.05 18.22
CA ASP A 211 -4.66 2.49 18.57
C ASP A 211 -5.79 3.48 18.22
N ASN A 212 -5.61 4.77 18.55
CA ASN A 212 -6.57 5.82 18.19
C ASN A 212 -6.73 5.98 16.67
N ILE A 213 -5.65 5.89 15.89
CA ILE A 213 -5.74 5.94 14.42
C ILE A 213 -6.56 4.76 13.91
N ILE A 214 -6.27 3.54 14.38
CA ILE A 214 -6.98 2.33 13.96
C ILE A 214 -8.48 2.40 14.30
N ASN A 215 -8.82 2.81 15.53
CA ASN A 215 -10.21 2.97 15.95
C ASN A 215 -10.96 3.99 15.09
N ASN A 216 -10.31 5.12 14.76
CA ASN A 216 -10.87 6.11 13.84
C ASN A 216 -11.11 5.52 12.43
N LYS A 217 -10.20 4.68 11.92
CA LYS A 217 -10.40 4.00 10.64
C LYS A 217 -11.62 3.08 10.67
N PHE A 218 -11.82 2.29 11.72
CA PHE A 218 -13.03 1.47 11.86
C PHE A 218 -14.32 2.31 11.90
N ASN A 219 -14.30 3.44 12.61
CA ASN A 219 -15.43 4.37 12.63
C ASN A 219 -15.74 4.94 11.24
N ASN A 220 -14.70 5.36 10.51
CA ASN A 220 -14.82 5.86 9.14
C ASN A 220 -15.38 4.80 8.20
N LEU A 221 -14.89 3.57 8.27
CA LEU A 221 -15.39 2.45 7.46
C LEU A 221 -16.90 2.23 7.66
N ASN A 222 -17.36 2.23 8.92
CA ASN A 222 -18.79 2.11 9.22
C ASN A 222 -19.59 3.28 8.62
N ASN A 223 -19.09 4.51 8.78
CA ASN A 223 -19.72 5.71 8.23
C ASN A 223 -19.86 5.64 6.70
N TYR A 224 -18.82 5.17 6.00
CA TYR A 224 -18.86 5.05 4.53
C TYR A 224 -19.83 3.96 4.07
N ILE A 225 -19.85 2.79 4.71
CA ILE A 225 -20.81 1.72 4.36
C ILE A 225 -22.26 2.17 4.53
N CYS A 226 -22.57 2.94 5.58
CA CYS A 226 -23.92 3.46 5.80
C CYS A 226 -24.39 4.39 4.66
N LYS A 227 -23.45 5.07 3.99
CA LYS A 227 -23.73 6.00 2.88
C LYS A 227 -23.84 5.32 1.51
N ILE A 228 -23.27 4.12 1.35
CA ILE A 228 -23.43 3.29 0.16
C ILE A 228 -24.87 2.76 0.16
N LYS A 229 -25.71 3.10 -0.81
CA LYS A 229 -27.09 2.62 -0.89
C LYS A 229 -27.14 1.25 -1.53
N GLU A 230 -26.66 1.15 -2.77
CA GLU A 230 -26.74 -0.04 -3.61
C GLU A 230 -25.32 -0.46 -3.99
N HIS A 231 -24.93 -1.66 -3.52
CA HIS A 231 -23.65 -2.25 -3.90
C HIS A 231 -23.81 -3.77 -3.94
N PRO A 232 -23.37 -4.44 -5.03
CA PRO A 232 -23.55 -5.89 -5.20
C PRO A 232 -23.04 -6.71 -4.01
N HIS A 233 -21.99 -6.23 -3.34
CA HIS A 233 -21.33 -6.90 -2.22
C HIS A 233 -21.41 -6.13 -0.89
N LYS A 234 -22.41 -5.26 -0.67
CA LYS A 234 -22.50 -4.43 0.56
C LYS A 234 -22.44 -5.24 1.86
N ARG A 235 -23.11 -6.39 1.91
CA ARG A 235 -23.07 -7.30 3.07
C ARG A 235 -21.65 -7.78 3.37
N LEU A 236 -20.88 -8.06 2.33
CA LEU A 236 -19.50 -8.51 2.46
C LEU A 236 -18.59 -7.39 2.96
N LEU A 237 -18.83 -6.14 2.56
CA LEU A 237 -18.15 -4.98 3.15
C LEU A 237 -18.42 -4.88 4.65
N LYS A 238 -19.67 -5.09 5.09
CA LYS A 238 -20.02 -5.12 6.53
C LYS A 238 -19.27 -6.23 7.26
N HIS A 239 -19.29 -7.45 6.74
CA HIS A 239 -18.55 -8.57 7.33
C HIS A 239 -17.04 -8.33 7.33
N THR A 240 -16.51 -7.57 6.37
CA THR A 240 -15.10 -7.18 6.36
C THR A 240 -14.78 -6.31 7.58
N ILE A 241 -15.61 -5.30 7.89
CA ILE A 241 -15.44 -4.48 9.11
C ILE A 241 -15.53 -5.37 10.36
N GLU A 242 -16.57 -6.19 10.47
CA GLU A 242 -16.81 -7.03 11.65
C GLU A 242 -15.65 -8.01 11.88
N PHE A 243 -15.17 -8.65 10.82
CA PHE A 243 -14.05 -9.58 10.87
C PHE A 243 -12.78 -8.86 11.33
N TRP A 244 -12.37 -7.80 10.63
CA TRP A 244 -11.12 -7.10 10.94
C TRP A 244 -11.17 -6.37 12.28
N GLY A 245 -12.34 -5.89 12.71
CA GLY A 245 -12.52 -5.34 14.06
C GLY A 245 -12.28 -6.39 15.14
N LYS A 246 -12.79 -7.60 14.97
CA LYS A 246 -12.50 -8.73 15.88
C LYS A 246 -11.03 -9.14 15.84
N GLN A 247 -10.45 -9.26 14.65
CA GLN A 247 -9.02 -9.58 14.52
C GLN A 247 -8.15 -8.52 15.19
N TYR A 248 -8.49 -7.23 15.04
CA TYR A 248 -7.77 -6.15 15.71
C TYR A 248 -7.78 -6.32 17.22
N LEU A 249 -8.95 -6.53 17.83
CA LEU A 249 -9.07 -6.66 19.28
C LEU A 249 -8.36 -7.92 19.83
N ILE A 250 -8.45 -9.05 19.12
CA ILE A 250 -7.96 -10.35 19.59
C ILE A 250 -6.46 -10.51 19.34
N LEU A 251 -5.95 -10.01 18.21
CA LEU A 251 -4.59 -10.27 17.76
C LEU A 251 -3.74 -9.00 17.71
N PHE A 252 -4.11 -8.05 16.85
CA PHE A 252 -3.21 -6.94 16.53
C PHE A 252 -3.05 -5.94 17.68
N LYS A 253 -4.09 -5.70 18.49
CA LYS A 253 -4.01 -4.81 19.65
C LYS A 253 -3.09 -5.39 20.74
N PRO A 254 -3.23 -6.67 21.15
CA PRO A 254 -2.25 -7.30 22.04
C PRO A 254 -0.82 -7.25 21.49
N LEU A 255 -0.61 -7.52 20.19
CA LEU A 255 0.71 -7.38 19.56
C LEU A 255 1.24 -5.95 19.65
N LEU A 256 0.45 -4.95 19.26
CA LEU A 256 0.82 -3.55 19.34
C LEU A 256 1.21 -3.16 20.76
N VAL A 257 0.42 -3.55 21.78
CA VAL A 257 0.73 -3.25 23.18
C VAL A 257 2.03 -3.94 23.62
N ASN A 258 2.17 -5.23 23.33
CA ASN A 258 3.35 -5.99 23.73
C ASN A 258 4.63 -5.52 23.03
N TYR A 259 4.55 -5.03 21.78
CA TYR A 259 5.71 -4.44 21.12
C TYR A 259 6.31 -3.27 21.92
N TYR A 260 5.47 -2.46 22.57
CA TYR A 260 5.88 -1.30 23.37
C TYR A 260 6.27 -1.65 24.81
N ILE A 261 5.65 -2.69 25.39
CA ILE A 261 5.80 -3.00 26.82
C ILE A 261 6.69 -4.22 27.07
N ASN A 262 6.58 -5.27 26.24
CA ASN A 262 7.30 -6.53 26.40
C ASN A 262 7.58 -7.20 25.04
N LYS A 263 8.70 -6.83 24.42
CA LYS A 263 9.11 -7.31 23.08
C LYS A 263 9.27 -8.84 23.02
N GLU A 264 9.62 -9.50 24.12
CA GLU A 264 9.72 -10.96 24.15
C GLU A 264 8.33 -11.62 24.05
N GLU A 265 7.33 -11.07 24.72
CA GLU A 265 5.95 -11.55 24.58
C GLU A 265 5.38 -11.27 23.19
N TYR A 266 5.70 -10.11 22.60
CA TYR A 266 5.38 -9.83 21.20
C TYR A 266 5.93 -10.93 20.27
N LYS A 267 7.22 -11.28 20.41
CA LYS A 267 7.86 -12.32 19.57
C LYS A 267 7.16 -13.67 19.71
N LYS A 268 6.82 -14.09 20.94
CA LYS A 268 6.09 -15.36 21.16
C LYS A 268 4.77 -15.40 20.39
N ILE A 269 3.94 -14.36 20.57
CA ILE A 269 2.64 -14.27 19.89
C ILE A 269 2.86 -14.25 18.37
N TYR A 270 3.76 -13.39 17.87
CA TYR A 270 4.09 -13.29 16.46
C TYR A 270 4.51 -14.64 15.84
N PHE A 271 5.41 -15.38 16.49
CA PHE A 271 5.87 -16.69 16.00
C PHE A 271 4.76 -17.74 15.94
N MET A 272 3.82 -17.73 16.90
CA MET A 272 2.67 -18.64 16.86
C MET A 272 1.80 -18.43 15.62
N PHE A 273 1.65 -17.19 15.13
CA PHE A 273 0.85 -16.89 13.95
C PHE A 273 1.59 -17.09 12.62
N LYS A 274 2.93 -17.01 12.60
CA LYS A 274 3.73 -17.18 11.38
C LYS A 274 4.00 -18.65 11.02
N GLN A 275 3.88 -19.57 11.98
CA GLN A 275 4.10 -21.01 11.77
C GLN A 275 2.88 -21.75 11.19
N VAL A 276 1.74 -21.06 11.00
CA VAL A 276 0.52 -21.58 10.35
C VAL A 276 0.48 -21.16 8.89
#